data_AF-A0A843XL46-F1
#
_entry.id   AF-A0A843XL46-F1
#
_cell.length_a   1.000
_cell.length_b   1.000
_cell.length_c   1.000
_cell.angle_alpha   90.00
_cell.angle_beta   90.00
_cell.angle_gamma   90.00
#
_symmetry.space_group_name_H-M   'P 1'
#
loop_
_entity.id
_entity.type
_entity.pdbx_description
1 polymer ?
#
loop_
_entity_poly.entity_id
_entity_poly.type
_entity_poly.pdbx_seq_one_letter_code
_entity_poly.pdbx_strand_id
1 'polypeptide(L)'
;MATDGGGYYNSKKKDDICEDVCGQSSRMALSMSRIRCVLRGIDIKIFILLFVLIPTCLFGIYLHGQKITYFLRPLWERPPKPFNIIPHYHDENVSMENLCKLHGWGIRETPRRVFDAVLFNNELDMLAVRWNELQPYVSEFVLLESNSTFTGIKKPLFFAQNRDKFKFAEPRLTYGTVGGRFAKGENPFVEESYQRVALDQLIRIAGITDDDLLIMSDVDEIPSGHTINLLRWCDEIPEKLHLQLRNYLYSFEFFLDNKSWRASVHRYRTGKTRYAHYRQTDDLLSDAGWHCSFCFRRIREFVFKMKAYSHVDRVRFSYYLKASRIQDVICRGADLFDMLPEEYTFKEIIGKLGPIPRSYSAVHLPGYLIKNADKYKYLLPGNYYKWQPILEYAPEKLTGAAGSHMQLCLVEKISLSATRLSLKEC
;
A
#
# COMPACT_ATOMS: atom_id res chain seq x y z
N MET A 1 89.18 -26.77 21.21
CA MET A 1 89.54 -28.08 21.79
C MET A 1 88.50 -28.41 22.86
N ALA A 2 87.81 -29.55 22.69
CA ALA A 2 86.95 -30.28 23.64
C ALA A 2 85.74 -29.53 24.26
N THR A 3 84.48 -29.80 23.88
CA THR A 3 83.57 -30.92 24.33
C THR A 3 83.37 -30.90 25.86
N ASP A 4 82.20 -31.06 26.47
CA ASP A 4 80.93 -31.70 26.10
C ASP A 4 79.89 -31.40 27.21
N GLY A 5 78.62 -31.74 27.00
CA GLY A 5 77.72 -32.12 28.09
C GLY A 5 76.38 -31.37 28.18
N GLY A 6 75.38 -31.85 27.43
CA GLY A 6 73.99 -31.40 27.53
C GLY A 6 73.22 -31.97 28.73
N GLY A 7 72.04 -31.37 29.00
CA GLY A 7 71.05 -31.89 29.94
C GLY A 7 69.84 -30.95 30.12
N TYR A 8 68.70 -31.35 29.54
CA TYR A 8 67.36 -30.75 29.64
C TYR A 8 66.82 -30.62 31.08
N TYR A 9 66.07 -29.55 31.43
CA TYR A 9 64.66 -29.66 31.88
C TYR A 9 63.91 -28.32 32.11
N ASN A 10 62.59 -28.43 31.94
CA ASN A 10 61.48 -27.48 31.85
C ASN A 10 61.18 -26.51 33.02
N SER A 11 60.73 -25.30 32.61
CA SER A 11 59.46 -24.61 32.94
C SER A 11 58.89 -24.66 34.36
N LYS A 12 58.69 -23.47 34.96
CA LYS A 12 57.48 -23.15 35.72
C LYS A 12 57.23 -21.64 35.85
N LYS A 13 55.98 -21.25 35.54
CA LYS A 13 55.36 -19.92 35.69
C LYS A 13 55.40 -19.45 37.15
N LYS A 14 55.59 -18.14 37.32
CA LYS A 14 55.41 -17.41 38.58
C LYS A 14 53.92 -17.20 38.86
N ASP A 15 53.45 -17.73 39.99
CA ASP A 15 52.31 -17.21 40.73
C ASP A 15 52.88 -16.72 42.06
N ASP A 16 52.74 -15.43 42.35
CA ASP A 16 52.98 -14.89 43.69
C ASP A 16 52.00 -13.72 43.92
N ILE A 17 51.64 -13.56 45.19
CA ILE A 17 50.80 -12.52 45.81
C ILE A 17 49.38 -12.99 46.14
N CYS A 18 49.25 -13.76 47.23
CA CYS A 18 48.35 -13.44 48.34
C CYS A 18 48.51 -14.46 49.50
N GLU A 19 49.55 -14.29 50.31
CA GLU A 19 49.50 -14.67 51.71
C GLU A 19 49.95 -13.44 52.51
N ASP A 20 49.00 -12.78 53.19
CA ASP A 20 49.07 -12.67 54.64
C ASP A 20 47.77 -12.06 55.19
N VAL A 21 47.57 -12.20 56.50
CA VAL A 21 46.47 -11.65 57.33
C VAL A 21 45.27 -12.59 57.54
N CYS A 22 45.54 -13.72 58.21
CA CYS A 22 44.57 -14.36 59.10
C CYS A 22 44.63 -13.71 60.50
N GLY A 23 43.71 -12.78 60.77
CA GLY A 23 43.39 -12.28 62.10
C GLY A 23 41.88 -12.43 62.34
N GLN A 24 41.52 -13.13 63.41
CA GLN A 24 40.15 -13.55 63.78
C GLN A 24 39.06 -12.52 63.48
N SER A 25 38.10 -12.86 62.62
CA SER A 25 36.84 -12.12 62.46
C SER A 25 35.72 -13.02 61.94
N SER A 26 34.53 -12.85 62.52
CA SER A 26 33.31 -13.65 62.38
C SER A 26 32.94 -14.15 60.96
N ARG A 27 32.24 -15.29 60.88
CA ARG A 27 31.69 -15.89 59.64
C ARG A 27 30.87 -14.92 58.76
N MET A 28 30.37 -13.81 59.31
CA MET A 28 29.67 -12.77 58.53
C MET A 28 30.62 -11.90 57.69
N ALA A 29 31.88 -11.71 58.09
CA ALA A 29 32.86 -10.90 57.36
C ALA A 29 33.40 -11.61 56.10
N LEU A 30 33.48 -12.94 56.11
CA LEU A 30 33.90 -13.77 54.97
C LEU A 30 32.86 -13.79 53.83
N SER A 31 31.57 -13.68 54.17
CA SER A 31 30.48 -13.57 53.18
C SER A 31 30.54 -12.23 52.42
N MET A 32 30.71 -11.13 53.14
CA MET A 32 30.83 -9.77 52.56
C MET A 32 32.17 -9.54 51.82
N SER A 33 33.24 -10.22 52.23
CA SER A 33 34.57 -10.18 51.59
C SER A 33 34.59 -10.92 50.24
N ARG A 34 33.97 -12.11 50.16
CA ARG A 34 33.86 -12.87 48.90
C ARG A 34 32.98 -12.17 47.87
N ILE A 35 31.91 -11.49 48.30
CA ILE A 35 31.07 -10.64 47.43
C ILE A 35 31.86 -9.43 46.91
N ARG A 36 32.70 -8.80 47.76
CA ARG A 36 33.58 -7.68 47.35
C ARG A 36 34.68 -8.08 46.36
N CYS A 37 35.17 -9.32 46.40
CA CYS A 37 36.13 -9.83 45.41
C CYS A 37 35.47 -10.26 44.09
N VAL A 38 34.26 -10.82 44.12
CA VAL A 38 33.49 -11.12 42.89
C VAL A 38 33.09 -9.84 42.15
N LEU A 39 32.78 -8.75 42.88
CA LEU A 39 32.46 -7.44 42.29
C LEU A 39 33.69 -6.62 41.85
N ARG A 40 34.91 -6.96 42.29
CA ARG A 40 36.14 -6.23 41.93
C ARG A 40 36.73 -6.63 40.58
N GLY A 41 36.27 -7.73 39.99
CA GLY A 41 36.74 -8.25 38.70
C GLY A 41 35.76 -8.11 37.54
N ILE A 42 34.56 -7.58 37.79
CA ILE A 42 33.60 -7.33 36.70
C ILE A 42 33.89 -5.94 36.14
N ASP A 43 34.54 -5.93 34.99
CA ASP A 43 34.85 -4.71 34.25
C ASP A 43 33.57 -3.89 34.07
N ILE A 44 33.57 -2.64 34.55
CA ILE A 44 32.46 -1.69 34.37
C ILE A 44 32.04 -1.61 32.90
N LYS A 45 32.97 -1.85 31.96
CA LYS A 45 32.68 -1.95 30.52
C LYS A 45 31.71 -3.08 30.18
N ILE A 46 31.77 -4.23 30.87
CA ILE A 46 30.83 -5.35 30.67
C ILE A 46 29.43 -4.95 31.14
N PHE A 47 29.30 -4.27 32.27
CA PHE A 47 28.00 -3.77 32.72
C PHE A 47 27.43 -2.72 31.77
N ILE A 48 28.25 -1.78 31.29
CA ILE A 48 27.83 -0.80 30.27
C ILE A 48 27.41 -1.52 28.99
N LEU A 49 28.16 -2.51 28.52
CA LEU A 49 27.82 -3.29 27.34
C LEU A 49 26.47 -4.02 27.51
N LEU A 50 26.30 -4.76 28.61
CA LEU A 50 25.14 -5.62 28.85
C LEU A 50 23.86 -4.86 29.22
N PHE A 51 23.97 -3.78 29.99
CA PHE A 51 22.80 -3.07 30.52
C PHE A 51 22.52 -1.73 29.84
N VAL A 52 23.48 -1.17 29.10
CA VAL A 52 23.29 0.08 28.36
C VAL A 52 23.32 -0.19 26.87
N LEU A 53 24.44 -0.69 26.33
CA LEU A 53 24.64 -0.77 24.88
C LEU A 53 23.72 -1.80 24.22
N ILE A 54 23.68 -3.04 24.73
CA ILE A 54 22.83 -4.11 24.16
C ILE A 54 21.35 -3.72 24.23
N PRO A 55 20.77 -3.29 25.38
CA PRO A 55 19.37 -2.88 25.42
C PRO A 55 19.07 -1.68 24.52
N THR A 56 19.99 -0.71 24.43
CA THR A 56 19.84 0.44 23.51
C THR A 56 19.87 0.01 22.05
N CYS A 57 20.76 -0.91 21.67
CA CYS A 57 20.81 -1.48 20.32
C CYS A 57 19.55 -2.29 20.01
N LEU A 58 19.10 -3.15 20.92
CA LEU A 58 17.85 -3.91 20.78
C LEU A 58 16.64 -2.99 20.65
N PHE A 59 16.58 -1.92 21.45
CA PHE A 59 15.54 -0.90 21.35
C PHE A 59 15.60 -0.15 20.02
N GLY A 60 16.80 0.21 19.55
CA GLY A 60 17.01 0.82 18.25
C GLY A 60 16.56 -0.09 17.10
N ILE A 61 16.91 -1.38 17.15
CA ILE A 61 16.45 -2.39 16.18
C ILE A 61 14.94 -2.58 16.26
N TYR A 62 14.35 -2.60 17.46
CA TYR A 62 12.91 -2.69 17.61
C TYR A 62 12.19 -1.50 16.96
N LEU A 63 12.67 -0.27 17.18
CA LEU A 63 12.05 0.93 16.61
C LEU A 63 12.29 1.05 15.09
N HIS A 64 13.55 0.89 14.66
CA HIS A 64 14.01 1.21 13.30
C HIS A 64 14.31 -0.01 12.43
N GLY A 65 14.19 -1.23 12.93
CA GLY A 65 14.54 -2.46 12.23
C GLY A 65 13.89 -2.57 10.86
N GLN A 66 12.59 -2.26 10.75
CA GLN A 66 11.90 -2.24 9.46
C GLN A 66 12.48 -1.21 8.48
N LYS A 67 12.87 -0.02 8.96
CA LYS A 67 13.50 1.00 8.09
C LYS A 67 14.88 0.55 7.63
N ILE A 68 15.66 -0.06 8.53
CA ILE A 68 16.97 -0.61 8.22
C ILE A 68 16.83 -1.74 7.20
N THR A 69 15.89 -2.66 7.39
CA THR A 69 15.67 -3.76 6.45
C THR A 69 15.19 -3.29 5.09
N TYR A 70 14.29 -2.30 5.03
CA TYR A 70 13.84 -1.74 3.75
C TYR A 70 14.95 -0.97 3.04
N PHE A 71 15.76 -0.20 3.77
CA PHE A 71 16.88 0.54 3.19
C PHE A 71 17.95 -0.40 2.63
N LEU A 72 18.26 -1.48 3.34
CA LEU A 72 19.29 -2.44 2.97
C LEU A 72 18.77 -3.58 2.07
N ARG A 73 17.48 -3.58 1.72
CA ARG A 73 16.86 -4.52 0.77
C ARG A 73 17.70 -4.76 -0.50
N PRO A 74 18.30 -3.74 -1.15
CA PRO A 74 19.15 -3.93 -2.33
C PRO A 74 20.37 -4.85 -2.13
N LEU A 75 20.79 -5.11 -0.88
CA LEU A 75 21.94 -5.97 -0.58
C LEU A 75 21.62 -7.47 -0.61
N TRP A 76 20.35 -7.86 -0.38
CA TRP A 76 19.97 -9.27 -0.23
C TRP A 76 18.75 -9.69 -1.05
N GLU A 77 17.92 -8.74 -1.50
CA GLU A 77 16.74 -9.02 -2.31
C GLU A 77 16.98 -8.63 -3.77
N ARG A 78 16.75 -9.56 -4.69
CA ARG A 78 16.85 -9.28 -6.13
C ARG A 78 15.51 -8.76 -6.65
N PRO A 79 15.51 -7.86 -7.64
CA PRO A 79 14.27 -7.41 -8.27
C PRO A 79 13.53 -8.60 -8.89
N PRO A 80 12.18 -8.56 -8.91
CA PRO A 80 11.39 -9.59 -9.57
C PRO A 80 11.72 -9.62 -11.07
N LYS A 81 11.38 -10.74 -11.72
CA LYS A 81 11.50 -10.87 -13.18
C LYS A 81 10.82 -9.68 -13.86
N PRO A 82 11.42 -9.02 -14.86
CA PRO A 82 10.76 -7.94 -15.59
C PRO A 82 9.52 -8.47 -16.34
N PHE A 83 8.60 -7.57 -16.68
CA PHE A 83 7.48 -7.88 -17.57
C PHE A 83 7.90 -7.71 -19.03
N ASN A 84 7.27 -8.48 -19.92
CA ASN A 84 7.22 -8.19 -21.35
C ASN A 84 6.21 -7.06 -21.54
N ILE A 85 6.71 -5.83 -21.69
CA ILE A 85 5.85 -4.65 -21.84
C ILE A 85 5.31 -4.62 -23.27
N ILE A 86 3.99 -4.69 -23.40
CA ILE A 86 3.27 -4.53 -24.65
C ILE A 86 2.94 -3.03 -24.80
N PRO A 87 3.44 -2.36 -25.86
CA PRO A 87 3.04 -0.99 -26.16
C PRO A 87 1.54 -0.89 -26.39
N HIS A 88 0.91 0.12 -25.80
CA HIS A 88 -0.52 0.35 -25.92
C HIS A 88 -0.77 1.51 -26.88
N TYR A 89 -1.12 1.18 -28.13
CA TYR A 89 -1.45 2.17 -29.14
C TYR A 89 -2.92 2.57 -29.01
N HIS A 90 -3.18 3.85 -28.80
CA HIS A 90 -4.54 4.36 -28.74
C HIS A 90 -4.62 5.78 -29.29
N ASP A 91 -5.65 6.03 -30.10
CA ASP A 91 -6.09 7.34 -30.53
C ASP A 91 -7.59 7.24 -30.85
N GLU A 92 -8.37 8.28 -30.54
CA GLU A 92 -9.82 8.29 -30.76
C GLU A 92 -10.20 8.29 -32.25
N ASN A 93 -9.32 8.77 -33.13
CA ASN A 93 -9.56 8.91 -34.56
C ASN A 93 -9.06 7.71 -35.39
N VAL A 94 -8.44 6.72 -34.75
CA VAL A 94 -7.91 5.52 -35.43
C VAL A 94 -8.92 4.39 -35.34
N SER A 95 -9.19 3.71 -36.46
CA SER A 95 -10.12 2.58 -36.49
C SER A 95 -9.65 1.43 -35.61
N MET A 96 -10.60 0.70 -35.02
CA MET A 96 -10.30 -0.45 -34.18
C MET A 96 -9.51 -1.55 -34.90
N GLU A 97 -9.77 -1.76 -36.20
CA GLU A 97 -8.99 -2.68 -37.03
C GLU A 97 -7.50 -2.31 -37.10
N ASN A 98 -7.21 -1.02 -37.31
CA ASN A 98 -5.84 -0.52 -37.32
C ASN A 98 -5.21 -0.62 -35.93
N LEU A 99 -5.95 -0.31 -34.87
CA LEU A 99 -5.46 -0.47 -33.49
C LEU A 99 -5.11 -1.94 -33.21
N CYS A 100 -5.98 -2.90 -33.49
CA CYS A 100 -5.67 -4.32 -33.31
C CYS A 100 -4.43 -4.73 -34.10
N LYS A 101 -4.34 -4.34 -35.38
CA LYS A 101 -3.20 -4.64 -36.25
C LYS A 101 -1.88 -4.07 -35.72
N LEU A 102 -1.88 -2.86 -35.15
CA LEU A 102 -0.69 -2.24 -34.53
C LEU A 102 -0.17 -3.03 -33.32
N HIS A 103 -1.05 -3.73 -32.61
CA HIS A 103 -0.67 -4.64 -31.52
C HIS A 103 -0.30 -6.05 -32.01
N GLY A 104 -0.39 -6.32 -33.32
CA GLY A 104 -0.20 -7.65 -33.89
C GLY A 104 -1.38 -8.59 -33.63
N TRP A 105 -2.57 -8.05 -33.44
CA TRP A 105 -3.80 -8.77 -33.11
C TRP A 105 -4.82 -8.70 -34.25
N GLY A 106 -5.61 -9.75 -34.42
CA GLY A 106 -6.75 -9.75 -35.35
C GLY A 106 -7.90 -8.85 -34.88
N ILE A 107 -8.81 -8.46 -35.78
CA ILE A 107 -10.06 -7.80 -35.45
C ILE A 107 -11.19 -8.83 -35.38
N ARG A 108 -12.16 -8.65 -34.47
CA ARG A 108 -13.35 -9.49 -34.37
C ARG A 108 -14.55 -8.86 -35.07
N GLU A 109 -15.44 -9.71 -35.57
CA GLU A 109 -16.76 -9.29 -36.08
C GLU A 109 -17.66 -8.78 -34.96
N THR A 110 -17.58 -9.40 -33.77
CA THR A 110 -18.34 -9.02 -32.59
C THR A 110 -17.43 -8.92 -31.36
N PRO A 111 -17.68 -7.94 -30.48
CA PRO A 111 -16.87 -7.78 -29.28
C PRO A 111 -17.16 -8.90 -28.28
N ARG A 112 -16.13 -9.35 -27.56
CA ARG A 112 -16.31 -10.24 -26.40
C ARG A 112 -17.19 -9.61 -25.34
N ARG A 113 -17.92 -10.43 -24.59
CA ARG A 113 -18.54 -9.98 -23.35
C ARG A 113 -17.44 -9.74 -22.32
N VAL A 114 -17.66 -8.76 -21.45
CA VAL A 114 -16.71 -8.37 -20.42
C VAL A 114 -17.36 -8.42 -19.05
N PHE A 115 -16.71 -9.09 -18.12
CA PHE A 115 -17.10 -9.24 -16.73
C PHE A 115 -16.16 -8.44 -15.84
N ASP A 116 -16.69 -7.49 -15.10
CA ASP A 116 -15.93 -6.71 -14.12
C ASP A 116 -16.14 -7.28 -12.72
N ALA A 117 -15.17 -8.04 -12.21
CA ALA A 117 -15.29 -8.72 -10.92
C ALA A 117 -14.45 -8.05 -9.84
N VAL A 118 -15.09 -7.62 -8.75
CA VAL A 118 -14.42 -6.92 -7.64
C VAL A 118 -14.88 -7.41 -6.26
N LEU A 119 -13.95 -7.41 -5.31
CA LEU A 119 -14.25 -7.49 -3.88
C LEU A 119 -14.52 -6.09 -3.34
N PHE A 120 -15.64 -5.90 -2.64
CA PHE A 120 -16.04 -4.59 -2.15
C PHE A 120 -15.92 -4.45 -0.62
N ASN A 121 -15.32 -3.34 -0.19
CA ASN A 121 -15.23 -2.96 1.22
C ASN A 121 -15.99 -1.66 1.54
N ASN A 122 -15.39 -0.49 1.36
CA ASN A 122 -15.98 0.80 1.74
C ASN A 122 -15.73 1.93 0.71
N GLU A 123 -15.24 1.60 -0.48
CA GLU A 123 -14.75 2.54 -1.50
C GLU A 123 -15.86 2.98 -2.47
N LEU A 124 -16.98 3.48 -1.94
CA LEU A 124 -18.17 3.85 -2.72
C LEU A 124 -17.87 4.86 -3.84
N ASP A 125 -17.07 5.88 -3.54
CA ASP A 125 -16.75 6.94 -4.51
C ASP A 125 -15.83 6.40 -5.63
N MET A 126 -14.88 5.49 -5.32
CA MET A 126 -14.05 4.82 -6.34
C MET A 126 -14.87 3.85 -7.19
N LEU A 127 -15.77 3.07 -6.58
CA LEU A 127 -16.67 2.18 -7.31
C LEU A 127 -17.54 2.97 -8.30
N ALA A 128 -18.05 4.13 -7.88
CA ALA A 128 -18.84 4.99 -8.75
C ALA A 128 -18.02 5.51 -9.95
N VAL A 129 -16.77 5.94 -9.73
CA VAL A 129 -15.89 6.35 -10.83
C VAL A 129 -15.59 5.18 -11.76
N ARG A 130 -15.19 4.02 -11.21
CA ARG A 130 -14.90 2.80 -11.95
C ARG A 130 -16.08 2.39 -12.85
N TRP A 131 -17.26 2.22 -12.28
CA TRP A 131 -18.40 1.69 -13.03
C TRP A 131 -18.94 2.67 -14.06
N ASN A 132 -18.87 3.97 -13.83
CA ASN A 132 -19.27 4.93 -14.86
C ASN A 132 -18.25 5.01 -16.01
N GLU A 133 -16.96 4.79 -15.75
CA GLU A 133 -15.93 4.66 -16.79
C GLU A 133 -16.14 3.39 -17.62
N LEU A 134 -16.43 2.26 -16.95
CA LEU A 134 -16.52 0.94 -17.57
C LEU A 134 -17.90 0.60 -18.13
N GLN A 135 -18.96 1.31 -17.73
CA GLN A 135 -20.36 1.03 -18.10
C GLN A 135 -20.55 0.73 -19.60
N PRO A 136 -19.94 1.47 -20.55
CA PRO A 136 -20.16 1.24 -21.97
C PRO A 136 -19.53 -0.05 -22.51
N TYR A 137 -18.55 -0.62 -21.79
CA TYR A 137 -17.71 -1.71 -22.27
C TYR A 137 -17.93 -3.02 -21.52
N VAL A 138 -18.50 -2.95 -20.32
CA VAL A 138 -18.78 -4.11 -19.46
C VAL A 138 -20.17 -4.68 -19.74
N SER A 139 -20.23 -5.99 -19.91
CA SER A 139 -21.49 -6.73 -20.09
C SER A 139 -22.15 -7.05 -18.76
N GLU A 140 -21.35 -7.39 -17.73
CA GLU A 140 -21.84 -7.75 -16.39
C GLU A 140 -20.87 -7.26 -15.30
N PHE A 141 -21.39 -6.57 -14.31
CA PHE A 141 -20.67 -6.21 -13.09
C PHE A 141 -20.88 -7.29 -12.04
N VAL A 142 -19.80 -7.82 -11.48
CA VAL A 142 -19.82 -8.86 -10.45
C VAL A 142 -19.21 -8.29 -9.18
N LEU A 143 -20.04 -8.07 -8.16
CA LEU A 143 -19.61 -7.46 -6.90
C LEU A 143 -19.88 -8.40 -5.73
N LEU A 144 -18.82 -8.83 -5.05
CA LEU A 144 -18.92 -9.57 -3.81
C LEU A 144 -18.64 -8.64 -2.62
N GLU A 145 -19.55 -8.62 -1.65
CA GLU A 145 -19.38 -7.88 -0.41
C GLU A 145 -19.40 -8.80 0.82
N SER A 146 -18.36 -8.70 1.66
CA SER A 146 -18.31 -9.40 2.95
C SER A 146 -18.86 -8.55 4.11
N ASN A 147 -19.41 -9.21 5.14
CA ASN A 147 -19.70 -8.56 6.43
C ASN A 147 -18.48 -8.53 7.40
N SER A 148 -17.30 -8.96 6.92
CA SER A 148 -16.00 -8.84 7.60
C SER A 148 -15.00 -8.03 6.78
N THR A 149 -14.07 -7.38 7.47
CA THR A 149 -12.79 -6.93 6.90
C THR A 149 -11.82 -8.11 6.77
N PHE A 150 -10.72 -7.95 6.02
CA PHE A 150 -9.67 -8.99 5.94
C PHE A 150 -9.01 -9.27 7.30
N THR A 151 -9.06 -8.32 8.21
CA THR A 151 -8.61 -8.46 9.61
C THR A 151 -9.65 -9.08 10.55
N GLY A 152 -10.80 -9.54 10.03
CA GLY A 152 -11.86 -10.18 10.83
C GLY A 152 -12.73 -9.22 11.64
N ILE A 153 -12.67 -7.91 11.37
CA ILE A 153 -13.52 -6.90 12.01
C ILE A 153 -14.90 -6.92 11.35
N LYS A 154 -15.97 -7.00 12.15
CA LYS A 154 -17.34 -6.92 11.63
C LYS A 154 -17.61 -5.54 11.02
N LYS A 155 -18.14 -5.51 9.81
CA LYS A 155 -18.54 -4.29 9.09
C LYS A 155 -19.98 -4.40 8.56
N PRO A 156 -20.69 -3.28 8.41
CA PRO A 156 -21.92 -3.28 7.65
C PRO A 156 -21.65 -3.60 6.18
N LEU A 157 -22.69 -4.02 5.48
CA LEU A 157 -22.71 -4.12 4.02
C LEU A 157 -22.90 -2.70 3.44
N PHE A 158 -21.78 -1.99 3.26
CA PHE A 158 -21.73 -0.62 2.76
C PHE A 158 -22.33 -0.49 1.36
N PHE A 159 -22.11 -1.44 0.45
CA PHE A 159 -22.71 -1.42 -0.88
C PHE A 159 -24.22 -1.66 -0.77
N ALA A 160 -24.66 -2.69 -0.05
CA ALA A 160 -26.09 -2.95 0.14
C ALA A 160 -26.85 -1.70 0.67
N GLN A 161 -26.28 -1.01 1.66
CA GLN A 161 -26.86 0.21 2.24
C GLN A 161 -26.90 1.41 1.28
N ASN A 162 -26.11 1.39 0.22
CA ASN A 162 -25.96 2.49 -0.73
C ASN A 162 -26.32 2.09 -2.16
N ARG A 163 -26.95 0.91 -2.34
CA ARG A 163 -27.24 0.29 -3.63
C ARG A 163 -28.06 1.20 -4.55
N ASP A 164 -28.95 2.02 -3.98
CA ASP A 164 -29.72 3.03 -4.71
C ASP A 164 -28.88 4.00 -5.53
N LYS A 165 -27.61 4.27 -5.15
CA LYS A 165 -26.69 5.13 -5.91
C LYS A 165 -26.19 4.49 -7.20
N PHE A 166 -26.37 3.19 -7.35
CA PHE A 166 -25.86 2.37 -8.46
C PHE A 166 -26.98 1.79 -9.33
N LYS A 167 -28.18 2.38 -9.29
CA LYS A 167 -29.34 1.98 -10.12
C LYS A 167 -29.02 1.83 -11.61
N PHE A 168 -28.08 2.62 -12.12
CA PHE A 168 -27.63 2.55 -13.52
C PHE A 168 -26.94 1.22 -13.87
N ALA A 169 -26.36 0.52 -12.89
CA ALA A 169 -25.68 -0.76 -13.08
C ALA A 169 -26.57 -1.98 -12.79
N GLU A 170 -27.70 -1.79 -12.08
CA GLU A 170 -28.61 -2.86 -11.65
C GLU A 170 -29.05 -3.84 -12.76
N PRO A 171 -29.35 -3.40 -14.00
CA PRO A 171 -29.75 -4.34 -15.06
C PRO A 171 -28.67 -5.35 -15.46
N ARG A 172 -27.42 -5.12 -15.04
CA ARG A 172 -26.21 -5.88 -15.41
C ARG A 172 -25.32 -6.12 -14.18
N LEU A 173 -25.95 -6.33 -13.02
CA LEU A 173 -25.26 -6.48 -11.74
C LEU A 173 -25.58 -7.84 -11.11
N THR A 174 -24.56 -8.65 -10.98
CA THR A 174 -24.56 -9.84 -10.12
C THR A 174 -23.92 -9.48 -8.78
N TYR A 175 -24.78 -9.20 -7.80
CA TYR A 175 -24.37 -8.87 -6.43
C TYR A 175 -24.43 -10.11 -5.53
N GLY A 176 -23.32 -10.42 -4.86
CA GLY A 176 -23.23 -11.51 -3.88
C GLY A 176 -22.78 -10.99 -2.52
N THR A 177 -23.19 -11.70 -1.47
CA THR A 177 -22.70 -11.47 -0.11
C THR A 177 -22.06 -12.72 0.45
N VAL A 178 -21.05 -12.53 1.31
CA VAL A 178 -20.39 -13.63 2.01
C VAL A 178 -20.20 -13.29 3.49
N GLY A 179 -20.35 -14.29 4.35
CA GLY A 179 -20.03 -14.16 5.77
C GLY A 179 -18.53 -14.27 6.00
N GLY A 180 -17.95 -13.40 6.81
CA GLY A 180 -16.57 -13.55 7.24
C GLY A 180 -16.31 -14.78 8.10
N ARG A 181 -15.06 -15.23 8.14
CA ARG A 181 -14.65 -16.28 9.10
C ARG A 181 -14.44 -15.72 10.51
N PHE A 182 -14.23 -14.41 10.63
CA PHE A 182 -14.03 -13.69 11.90
C PHE A 182 -12.89 -14.25 12.77
N ALA A 183 -11.88 -14.87 12.14
CA ALA A 183 -10.71 -15.39 12.83
C ALA A 183 -9.81 -14.25 13.33
N LYS A 184 -9.50 -14.24 14.64
CA LYS A 184 -8.63 -13.22 15.25
C LYS A 184 -7.18 -13.70 15.29
N GLY A 185 -6.24 -12.80 15.00
CA GLY A 185 -4.80 -13.06 15.08
C GLY A 185 -4.25 -13.93 13.95
N GLU A 186 -5.07 -14.27 12.95
CA GLU A 186 -4.63 -14.94 11.74
C GLU A 186 -4.08 -13.93 10.73
N ASN A 187 -3.27 -14.41 9.79
CA ASN A 187 -2.83 -13.62 8.66
C ASN A 187 -4.05 -13.15 7.83
N PRO A 188 -4.24 -11.83 7.63
CA PRO A 188 -5.36 -11.27 6.86
C PRO A 188 -5.50 -11.81 5.43
N PHE A 189 -4.40 -12.24 4.81
CA PHE A 189 -4.41 -12.82 3.46
C PHE A 189 -5.23 -14.11 3.38
N VAL A 190 -5.46 -14.81 4.51
CA VAL A 190 -6.32 -16.01 4.53
C VAL A 190 -7.79 -15.62 4.35
N GLU A 191 -8.24 -14.55 5.03
CA GLU A 191 -9.61 -14.03 4.89
C GLU A 191 -9.83 -13.48 3.48
N GLU A 192 -8.84 -12.74 2.94
CA GLU A 192 -8.87 -12.27 1.56
C GLU A 192 -8.99 -13.44 0.57
N SER A 193 -8.17 -14.48 0.73
CA SER A 193 -8.21 -15.67 -0.14
C SER A 193 -9.56 -16.38 -0.08
N TYR A 194 -10.16 -16.50 1.12
CA TYR A 194 -11.51 -17.03 1.30
C TYR A 194 -12.55 -16.23 0.51
N GLN A 195 -12.51 -14.90 0.59
CA GLN A 195 -13.43 -14.04 -0.15
C GLN A 195 -13.20 -14.13 -1.67
N ARG A 196 -11.96 -14.24 -2.14
CA ARG A 196 -11.65 -14.43 -3.57
C ARG A 196 -12.16 -15.78 -4.10
N VAL A 197 -12.17 -16.84 -3.30
CA VAL A 197 -12.80 -18.13 -3.66
C VAL A 197 -14.33 -17.98 -3.78
N ALA A 198 -14.97 -17.23 -2.89
CA ALA A 198 -16.40 -16.94 -3.01
C ALA A 198 -16.72 -16.08 -4.26
N LEU A 199 -15.83 -15.15 -4.63
CA LEU A 199 -15.99 -14.36 -5.85
C LEU A 199 -15.89 -15.24 -7.11
N ASP A 200 -15.02 -16.25 -7.13
CA ASP A 200 -14.93 -17.23 -8.23
C ASP A 200 -16.26 -17.97 -8.46
N GLN A 201 -17.00 -18.26 -7.38
CA GLN A 201 -18.34 -18.85 -7.47
C GLN A 201 -19.36 -17.85 -8.01
N LEU A 202 -19.34 -16.61 -7.52
CA LEU A 202 -20.25 -15.55 -7.95
C LEU A 202 -20.10 -15.23 -9.44
N ILE A 203 -18.86 -15.22 -9.95
CA ILE A 203 -18.55 -15.03 -11.37
C ILE A 203 -19.24 -16.11 -12.24
N ARG A 204 -19.28 -17.36 -11.77
CA ARG A 204 -19.99 -18.45 -12.49
C ARG A 204 -21.50 -18.27 -12.45
N ILE A 205 -22.04 -17.82 -11.32
CA ILE A 205 -23.47 -17.49 -11.17
C ILE A 205 -23.86 -16.36 -12.12
N ALA A 206 -22.96 -15.40 -12.36
CA ALA A 206 -23.14 -14.31 -13.32
C ALA A 206 -23.22 -14.79 -14.79
N GLY A 207 -22.97 -16.08 -15.07
CA GLY A 207 -23.09 -16.65 -16.40
C GLY A 207 -21.90 -16.33 -17.32
N ILE A 208 -20.69 -16.26 -16.77
CA ILE A 208 -19.46 -16.19 -17.57
C ILE A 208 -19.23 -17.52 -18.31
N THR A 209 -18.77 -17.42 -19.56
CA THR A 209 -18.53 -18.54 -20.47
C THR A 209 -17.16 -18.46 -21.13
N ASP A 210 -16.78 -19.51 -21.86
CA ASP A 210 -15.48 -19.55 -22.55
C ASP A 210 -15.34 -18.40 -23.56
N ASP A 211 -14.12 -17.86 -23.68
CA ASP A 211 -13.76 -16.70 -24.50
C ASP A 211 -14.27 -15.33 -24.01
N ASP A 212 -15.10 -15.26 -22.96
CA ASP A 212 -15.44 -14.00 -22.29
C ASP A 212 -14.19 -13.37 -21.64
N LEU A 213 -14.17 -12.04 -21.49
CA LEU A 213 -13.10 -11.35 -20.76
C LEU A 213 -13.49 -11.16 -19.30
N LEU A 214 -12.62 -11.59 -18.39
CA LEU A 214 -12.77 -11.39 -16.95
C LEU A 214 -11.71 -10.39 -16.46
N ILE A 215 -12.16 -9.23 -16.00
CA ILE A 215 -11.33 -8.25 -15.30
C ILE A 215 -11.20 -8.69 -13.85
N MET A 216 -9.97 -8.85 -13.39
CA MET A 216 -9.62 -9.17 -12.01
C MET A 216 -8.81 -8.01 -11.42
N SER A 217 -9.41 -7.22 -10.55
CA SER A 217 -8.73 -6.09 -9.91
C SER A 217 -9.40 -5.72 -8.59
N ASP A 218 -8.75 -4.86 -7.81
CA ASP A 218 -9.41 -4.21 -6.68
C ASP A 218 -10.25 -3.00 -7.16
N VAL A 219 -11.12 -2.47 -6.29
CA VAL A 219 -12.05 -1.38 -6.64
C VAL A 219 -11.29 -0.09 -7.01
N ASP A 220 -10.15 0.17 -6.35
CA ASP A 220 -9.31 1.33 -6.57
C ASP A 220 -8.37 1.21 -7.80
N GLU A 221 -8.37 0.07 -8.48
CA GLU A 221 -7.59 -0.23 -9.70
C GLU A 221 -8.48 -0.17 -10.94
N ILE A 222 -8.73 1.02 -11.48
CA ILE A 222 -9.70 1.31 -12.55
C ILE A 222 -9.04 1.15 -13.93
N PRO A 223 -9.36 0.10 -14.71
CA PRO A 223 -8.96 0.02 -16.11
C PRO A 223 -9.58 1.17 -16.91
N SER A 224 -8.87 1.65 -17.92
CA SER A 224 -9.43 2.66 -18.80
C SER A 224 -10.49 2.07 -19.73
N GLY A 225 -11.49 2.86 -20.10
CA GLY A 225 -12.53 2.42 -21.03
C GLY A 225 -11.96 2.01 -22.39
N HIS A 226 -10.97 2.75 -22.91
CA HIS A 226 -10.36 2.46 -24.20
C HIS A 226 -9.52 1.17 -24.19
N THR A 227 -8.84 0.86 -23.08
CA THR A 227 -8.15 -0.44 -22.91
C THR A 227 -9.14 -1.60 -23.02
N ILE A 228 -10.25 -1.54 -22.27
CA ILE A 228 -11.25 -2.62 -22.31
C ILE A 228 -11.91 -2.70 -23.68
N ASN A 229 -12.13 -1.56 -24.34
CA ASN A 229 -12.66 -1.52 -25.69
C ASN A 229 -11.71 -2.17 -26.71
N LEU A 230 -10.40 -1.94 -26.61
CA LEU A 230 -9.39 -2.60 -27.43
C LEU A 230 -9.45 -4.12 -27.24
N LEU A 231 -9.35 -4.58 -25.98
CA LEU A 231 -9.27 -6.02 -25.67
C LEU A 231 -10.51 -6.81 -26.10
N ARG A 232 -11.72 -6.22 -25.99
CA ARG A 232 -12.94 -6.92 -26.40
C ARG A 232 -13.09 -7.04 -27.92
N TRP A 233 -12.51 -6.12 -28.68
CA TRP A 233 -12.62 -6.10 -30.15
C TRP A 233 -11.46 -6.82 -30.85
N CYS A 234 -10.28 -6.89 -30.24
CA CYS A 234 -9.15 -7.59 -30.84
C CYS A 234 -9.18 -9.09 -30.53
N ASP A 235 -8.85 -9.92 -31.51
CA ASP A 235 -8.62 -11.36 -31.35
C ASP A 235 -7.14 -11.67 -31.16
N GLU A 236 -6.81 -12.92 -30.83
CA GLU A 236 -5.42 -13.39 -30.66
C GLU A 236 -4.64 -12.65 -29.56
N ILE A 237 -5.34 -11.88 -28.71
CA ILE A 237 -4.79 -11.30 -27.50
C ILE A 237 -4.28 -12.40 -26.56
N PRO A 238 -3.29 -12.10 -25.70
CA PRO A 238 -2.82 -13.03 -24.69
C PRO A 238 -3.97 -13.58 -23.83
N GLU A 239 -3.90 -14.86 -23.45
CA GLU A 239 -4.93 -15.50 -22.62
C GLU A 239 -5.05 -14.84 -21.23
N LYS A 240 -3.93 -14.34 -20.71
CA LYS A 240 -3.85 -13.55 -19.49
C LYS A 240 -2.98 -12.34 -19.79
N LEU A 241 -3.40 -11.18 -19.33
CA LEU A 241 -2.71 -9.93 -19.58
C LEU A 241 -2.80 -9.05 -18.33
N HIS A 242 -1.66 -8.62 -17.78
CA HIS A 242 -1.66 -7.60 -16.73
C HIS A 242 -1.86 -6.21 -17.33
N LEU A 243 -2.44 -5.32 -16.54
CA LEU A 243 -2.67 -3.92 -16.89
C LEU A 243 -1.74 -3.03 -16.09
N GLN A 244 -0.90 -2.25 -16.78
CA GLN A 244 -0.07 -1.23 -16.12
C GLN A 244 -0.93 -0.02 -15.80
N LEU A 245 -1.19 0.22 -14.52
CA LEU A 245 -1.97 1.34 -14.06
C LEU A 245 -1.06 2.47 -13.57
N ARG A 246 -1.42 3.71 -13.87
CA ARG A 246 -0.81 4.90 -13.27
C ARG A 246 -1.16 4.92 -11.79
N ASN A 247 -0.14 4.90 -10.94
CA ASN A 247 -0.28 4.71 -9.50
C ASN A 247 -0.36 6.06 -8.79
N TYR A 248 -1.44 6.25 -8.03
CA TYR A 248 -1.75 7.47 -7.28
C TYR A 248 -2.03 7.14 -5.82
N LEU A 249 -1.81 8.12 -4.96
CA LEU A 249 -2.00 7.98 -3.52
C LEU A 249 -2.83 9.15 -2.99
N TYR A 250 -3.86 8.89 -2.17
CA TYR A 250 -4.75 9.89 -1.53
C TYR A 250 -5.69 10.65 -2.48
N SER A 251 -5.22 11.02 -3.67
CA SER A 251 -5.97 11.66 -4.75
C SER A 251 -5.19 11.56 -6.06
N PHE A 252 -5.78 11.95 -7.19
CA PHE A 252 -5.08 12.03 -8.48
C PHE A 252 -4.07 13.19 -8.55
N GLU A 253 -3.90 13.96 -7.46
CA GLU A 253 -2.83 14.95 -7.32
C GLU A 253 -1.46 14.29 -7.05
N PHE A 254 -1.40 13.19 -6.31
CA PHE A 254 -0.14 12.57 -5.91
C PHE A 254 0.17 11.35 -6.78
N PHE A 255 0.73 11.61 -7.94
CA PHE A 255 1.24 10.56 -8.84
C PHE A 255 2.53 9.96 -8.28
N LEU A 256 2.52 8.65 -8.01
CA LEU A 256 3.63 7.92 -7.43
C LEU A 256 4.58 7.35 -8.52
N ASP A 257 4.04 6.54 -9.44
CA ASP A 257 4.78 5.90 -10.54
C ASP A 257 3.83 5.15 -11.51
N ASN A 258 4.41 4.43 -12.47
CA ASN A 258 3.70 3.51 -13.37
C ASN A 258 4.02 2.04 -13.02
N LYS A 259 4.15 1.70 -11.72
CA LYS A 259 4.52 0.35 -11.27
C LYS A 259 3.32 -0.44 -10.71
N SER A 260 2.09 0.04 -10.81
CA SER A 260 0.90 -0.76 -10.47
C SER A 260 0.56 -1.71 -11.62
N TRP A 261 0.51 -3.01 -11.35
CA TRP A 261 0.37 -4.05 -12.38
C TRP A 261 -0.55 -5.23 -12.00
N ARG A 262 -1.08 -5.29 -10.77
CA ARG A 262 -1.79 -6.48 -10.26
C ARG A 262 -3.14 -6.72 -10.94
N ALA A 263 -3.77 -5.66 -11.43
CA ALA A 263 -4.99 -5.75 -12.22
C ALA A 263 -4.71 -6.52 -13.51
N SER A 264 -5.55 -7.48 -13.85
CA SER A 264 -5.40 -8.29 -15.05
C SER A 264 -6.72 -8.52 -15.78
N VAL A 265 -6.62 -8.84 -17.06
CA VAL A 265 -7.72 -9.32 -17.89
C VAL A 265 -7.39 -10.72 -18.36
N HIS A 266 -8.30 -11.65 -18.12
CA HIS A 266 -8.16 -13.04 -18.51
C HIS A 266 -9.24 -13.39 -19.54
N ARG A 267 -8.85 -14.06 -20.63
CA ARG A 267 -9.80 -14.82 -21.44
C ARG A 267 -10.27 -16.01 -20.62
N TYR A 268 -11.55 -16.05 -20.32
CA TYR A 268 -12.11 -17.04 -19.42
C TYR A 268 -12.11 -18.42 -20.08
N ARG A 269 -11.70 -19.42 -19.29
CA ARG A 269 -11.74 -20.83 -19.64
C ARG A 269 -12.31 -21.62 -18.49
N THR A 270 -13.42 -22.29 -18.76
CA THR A 270 -14.16 -23.10 -17.80
C THR A 270 -13.25 -24.17 -17.18
N GLY A 271 -13.27 -24.24 -15.85
CA GLY A 271 -12.45 -25.18 -15.07
C GLY A 271 -10.97 -24.78 -14.91
N LYS A 272 -10.45 -23.84 -15.72
CA LYS A 272 -9.03 -23.40 -15.65
C LYS A 272 -8.88 -22.01 -15.02
N THR A 273 -9.68 -21.04 -15.42
CA THR A 273 -9.58 -19.67 -14.93
C THR A 273 -10.07 -19.60 -13.48
N ARG A 274 -9.25 -18.97 -12.63
CA ARG A 274 -9.57 -18.69 -11.22
C ARG A 274 -9.29 -17.24 -10.93
N TYR A 275 -10.13 -16.62 -10.10
CA TYR A 275 -9.87 -15.26 -9.65
C TYR A 275 -8.53 -15.16 -8.90
N ALA A 276 -7.65 -14.26 -9.36
CA ALA A 276 -6.33 -14.07 -8.78
C ALA A 276 -5.91 -12.60 -8.88
N HIS A 277 -5.30 -12.08 -7.81
CA HIS A 277 -4.77 -10.71 -7.74
C HIS A 277 -3.27 -10.72 -7.43
N TYR A 278 -2.53 -11.42 -8.27
CA TYR A 278 -1.07 -11.56 -8.21
C TYR A 278 -0.55 -11.91 -9.61
N ARG A 279 0.77 -12.02 -9.79
CA ARG A 279 1.35 -12.24 -11.12
C ARG A 279 0.92 -13.59 -11.71
N GLN A 280 0.13 -13.53 -12.79
CA GLN A 280 -0.37 -14.70 -13.54
C GLN A 280 0.32 -14.95 -14.89
N THR A 281 0.93 -13.92 -15.48
CA THR A 281 1.71 -13.95 -16.72
C THR A 281 2.86 -12.94 -16.61
N ASP A 282 3.75 -12.95 -17.60
CA ASP A 282 4.81 -11.96 -17.76
C ASP A 282 4.43 -10.82 -18.72
N ASP A 283 3.27 -10.88 -19.37
CA ASP A 283 2.82 -9.84 -20.31
C ASP A 283 2.07 -8.72 -19.58
N LEU A 284 2.43 -7.48 -19.90
CA LEU A 284 1.90 -6.27 -19.27
C LEU A 284 1.55 -5.25 -20.35
N LEU A 285 0.28 -4.89 -20.48
CA LEU A 285 -0.16 -3.81 -21.36
C LEU A 285 0.12 -2.46 -20.70
N SER A 286 0.85 -1.60 -21.39
CA SER A 286 1.24 -0.30 -20.87
C SER A 286 0.07 0.68 -20.76
N ASP A 287 0.14 1.63 -19.83
CA ASP A 287 -0.81 2.75 -19.66
C ASP A 287 -2.30 2.35 -19.83
N ALA A 288 -2.73 1.39 -19.02
CA ALA A 288 -4.00 0.68 -19.15
C ALA A 288 -5.09 1.18 -18.17
N GLY A 289 -4.82 2.25 -17.41
CA GLY A 289 -5.76 2.83 -16.45
C GLY A 289 -5.07 3.45 -15.24
N TRP A 290 -5.78 3.45 -14.10
CA TRP A 290 -5.37 4.17 -12.89
C TRP A 290 -5.54 3.31 -11.64
N HIS A 291 -4.61 3.44 -10.71
CA HIS A 291 -4.71 2.88 -9.36
C HIS A 291 -4.68 4.04 -8.36
N CYS A 292 -5.73 4.23 -7.56
CA CYS A 292 -5.82 5.33 -6.59
C CYS A 292 -5.93 4.80 -5.16
N SER A 293 -4.79 4.48 -4.54
CA SER A 293 -4.78 3.93 -3.19
C SER A 293 -5.09 5.01 -2.15
N PHE A 294 -5.86 4.64 -1.12
CA PHE A 294 -6.31 5.55 -0.05
C PHE A 294 -7.05 6.81 -0.54
N CYS A 295 -7.75 6.74 -1.67
CA CYS A 295 -8.48 7.87 -2.25
C CYS A 295 -9.88 8.07 -1.64
N PHE A 296 -9.93 8.51 -0.39
CA PHE A 296 -11.16 8.66 0.39
C PHE A 296 -11.49 10.09 0.74
N ARG A 297 -12.79 10.42 0.86
CA ARG A 297 -13.26 11.77 1.21
C ARG A 297 -13.09 12.14 2.68
N ARG A 298 -13.07 11.17 3.60
CA ARG A 298 -13.07 11.44 5.06
C ARG A 298 -11.94 10.70 5.75
N ILE A 299 -11.28 11.34 6.71
CA ILE A 299 -10.17 10.76 7.50
C ILE A 299 -10.56 9.42 8.16
N ARG A 300 -11.82 9.27 8.59
CA ARG A 300 -12.31 8.02 9.18
C ARG A 300 -12.22 6.82 8.23
N GLU A 301 -12.30 7.05 6.92
CA GLU A 301 -12.20 6.00 5.90
C GLU A 301 -10.74 5.56 5.71
N PHE A 302 -9.78 6.49 5.83
CA PHE A 302 -8.36 6.16 5.92
C PHE A 302 -8.09 5.28 7.14
N VAL A 303 -8.54 5.71 8.33
CA VAL A 303 -8.41 4.94 9.57
C VAL A 303 -9.05 3.55 9.44
N PHE A 304 -10.22 3.47 8.79
CA PHE A 304 -10.89 2.22 8.54
C PHE A 304 -10.08 1.30 7.62
N LYS A 305 -9.64 1.77 6.43
CA LYS A 305 -8.81 0.96 5.51
C LYS A 305 -7.52 0.50 6.18
N MET A 306 -6.82 1.38 6.89
CA MET A 306 -5.59 1.04 7.64
C MET A 306 -5.80 -0.09 8.66
N LYS A 307 -7.00 -0.24 9.23
CA LYS A 307 -7.35 -1.32 10.17
C LYS A 307 -7.95 -2.56 9.48
N ALA A 308 -8.44 -2.43 8.26
CA ALA A 308 -9.31 -3.41 7.61
C ALA A 308 -8.60 -4.28 6.57
N TYR A 309 -7.64 -3.72 5.83
CA TYR A 309 -7.02 -4.41 4.70
C TYR A 309 -5.84 -5.31 5.10
N SER A 310 -5.34 -6.08 4.13
CA SER A 310 -4.41 -7.19 4.40
C SER A 310 -3.05 -6.77 4.96
N HIS A 311 -2.64 -5.51 4.72
CA HIS A 311 -1.38 -4.97 5.24
C HIS A 311 -1.54 -4.18 6.56
N VAL A 312 -2.39 -4.66 7.47
CA VAL A 312 -2.56 -4.07 8.81
C VAL A 312 -1.27 -4.08 9.64
N ASP A 313 -0.33 -4.97 9.31
CA ASP A 313 1.00 -5.08 9.92
C ASP A 313 1.82 -3.77 9.82
N ARG A 314 1.51 -2.91 8.84
CA ARG A 314 2.12 -1.59 8.69
C ARG A 314 1.72 -0.63 9.82
N VAL A 315 0.59 -0.85 10.49
CA VAL A 315 0.14 -0.04 11.64
C VAL A 315 0.81 -0.54 12.93
N ARG A 316 2.07 -0.17 13.13
CA ARG A 316 2.86 -0.64 14.30
C ARG A 316 2.49 0.02 15.63
N PHE A 317 2.02 1.27 15.56
CA PHE A 317 1.72 2.09 16.73
C PHE A 317 0.36 2.78 16.57
N SER A 318 -0.36 2.95 17.67
CA SER A 318 -1.68 3.62 17.66
C SER A 318 -1.63 5.07 17.18
N TYR A 319 -0.47 5.73 17.24
CA TYR A 319 -0.32 7.10 16.77
C TYR A 319 -0.51 7.24 15.25
N TYR A 320 -0.25 6.19 14.45
CA TYR A 320 -0.51 6.19 13.01
C TYR A 320 -1.99 6.44 12.68
N LEU A 321 -2.88 6.07 13.61
CA LEU A 321 -4.32 6.17 13.46
C LEU A 321 -4.89 7.51 13.96
N LYS A 322 -4.05 8.43 14.46
CA LYS A 322 -4.49 9.76 14.90
C LYS A 322 -4.95 10.59 13.70
N ALA A 323 -6.18 11.08 13.74
CA ALA A 323 -6.78 11.84 12.63
C ALA A 323 -5.97 13.07 12.23
N SER A 324 -5.45 13.84 13.21
CA SER A 324 -4.61 15.01 12.95
C SER A 324 -3.29 14.67 12.24
N ARG A 325 -2.67 13.53 12.59
CA ARG A 325 -1.48 13.05 11.90
C ARG A 325 -1.80 12.63 10.47
N ILE A 326 -2.85 11.81 10.29
CA ILE A 326 -3.24 11.33 8.95
C ILE A 326 -3.49 12.54 8.05
N GLN A 327 -4.25 13.53 8.53
CA GLN A 327 -4.49 14.79 7.82
C GLN A 327 -3.20 15.49 7.39
N ASP A 328 -2.24 15.67 8.29
CA ASP A 328 -0.96 16.31 7.98
C ASP A 328 -0.15 15.51 6.93
N VAL A 329 -0.04 14.20 7.13
CA VAL A 329 0.73 13.30 6.26
C VAL A 329 0.17 13.29 4.83
N ILE A 330 -1.15 13.11 4.67
CA ILE A 330 -1.77 13.09 3.34
C ILE A 330 -1.75 14.46 2.65
N CYS A 331 -1.85 15.56 3.41
CA CYS A 331 -1.71 16.91 2.84
C CYS A 331 -0.30 17.18 2.31
N ARG A 332 0.72 16.61 2.96
CA ARG A 332 2.11 16.72 2.51
C ARG A 332 2.44 15.74 1.39
N GLY A 333 1.61 14.72 1.14
CA GLY A 333 1.94 13.61 0.24
C GLY A 333 2.99 12.65 0.81
N ALA A 334 3.17 12.63 2.14
CA ALA A 334 4.12 11.75 2.81
C ALA A 334 3.52 10.35 3.07
N ASP A 335 4.36 9.36 3.38
CA ASP A 335 3.91 7.98 3.62
C ASP A 335 3.10 7.84 4.93
N LEU A 336 1.92 7.22 4.85
CA LEU A 336 1.02 7.03 6.00
C LEU A 336 1.63 6.22 7.14
N PHE A 337 2.58 5.34 6.84
CA PHE A 337 3.17 4.36 7.75
C PHE A 337 4.63 4.69 8.12
N ASP A 338 5.11 5.89 7.76
CA ASP A 338 6.50 6.33 7.94
C ASP A 338 7.55 5.35 7.37
N MET A 339 7.18 4.60 6.33
CA MET A 339 8.04 3.60 5.69
C MET A 339 8.97 4.22 4.64
N LEU A 340 10.05 3.52 4.35
CA LEU A 340 10.91 3.84 3.20
C LEU A 340 10.32 3.23 1.92
N PRO A 341 10.63 3.79 0.74
CA PRO A 341 10.20 3.23 -0.54
C PRO A 341 10.61 1.76 -0.68
N GLU A 342 9.68 0.95 -1.15
CA GLU A 342 9.87 -0.48 -1.37
C GLU A 342 10.57 -0.77 -2.70
N GLU A 343 11.85 -0.44 -2.81
CA GLU A 343 12.62 -0.53 -4.06
C GLU A 343 13.83 -1.48 -3.96
N TYR A 344 14.35 -1.90 -5.11
CA TYR A 344 15.41 -2.91 -5.22
C TYR A 344 16.80 -2.32 -5.49
N THR A 345 16.89 -1.00 -5.69
CA THR A 345 18.16 -0.30 -5.88
C THR A 345 18.25 0.92 -4.98
N PHE A 346 19.45 1.23 -4.47
CA PHE A 346 19.66 2.44 -3.66
C PHE A 346 19.28 3.72 -4.42
N LYS A 347 19.52 3.76 -5.74
CA LYS A 347 19.15 4.89 -6.60
C LYS A 347 17.64 5.14 -6.59
N GLU A 348 16.83 4.09 -6.73
CA GLU A 348 15.37 4.21 -6.69
C GLU A 348 14.85 4.54 -5.30
N ILE A 349 15.42 3.95 -4.24
CA ILE A 349 15.08 4.29 -2.85
C ILE A 349 15.29 5.80 -2.67
N ILE A 350 16.50 6.30 -2.93
CA ILE A 350 16.87 7.71 -2.75
C ILE A 350 16.00 8.61 -3.63
N GLY A 351 15.76 8.24 -4.88
CA GLY A 351 14.94 9.02 -5.82
C GLY A 351 13.47 9.13 -5.40
N LYS A 352 12.97 8.21 -4.57
CA LYS A 352 11.61 8.20 -4.03
C LYS A 352 11.53 8.61 -2.56
N LEU A 353 12.64 9.02 -1.94
CA LEU A 353 12.60 9.50 -0.56
C LEU A 353 11.87 10.84 -0.49
N GLY A 354 11.04 10.96 0.55
CA GLY A 354 10.29 12.18 0.84
C GLY A 354 8.85 12.13 0.33
N PRO A 355 8.15 13.28 0.39
CA PRO A 355 6.76 13.34 -0.02
C PRO A 355 6.59 13.28 -1.54
N ILE A 356 5.49 12.68 -1.98
CA ILE A 356 5.10 12.60 -3.39
C ILE A 356 4.84 14.03 -3.91
N PRO A 357 5.45 14.45 -5.02
CA PRO A 357 5.21 15.77 -5.58
C PRO A 357 3.76 15.88 -6.07
N ARG A 358 3.21 17.09 -5.93
CA ARG A 358 1.86 17.40 -6.41
C ARG A 358 1.88 17.59 -7.92
N SER A 359 0.99 16.88 -8.61
CA SER A 359 0.65 17.13 -10.01
C SER A 359 -0.34 18.29 -10.09
N TYR A 360 -0.27 19.07 -11.17
CA TYR A 360 -1.25 20.10 -11.51
C TYR A 360 -2.04 19.75 -12.78
N SER A 361 -1.86 18.52 -13.28
CA SER A 361 -2.47 18.05 -14.52
C SER A 361 -3.59 17.06 -14.21
N ALA A 362 -4.79 17.36 -14.73
CA ALA A 362 -5.92 16.43 -14.78
C ALA A 362 -6.05 15.74 -16.16
N VAL A 363 -5.04 15.88 -17.01
CA VAL A 363 -5.03 15.25 -18.35
C VAL A 363 -4.92 13.74 -18.20
N HIS A 364 -5.73 13.01 -18.98
CA HIS A 364 -5.84 11.56 -18.92
C HIS A 364 -6.33 11.02 -17.58
N LEU A 365 -7.13 11.77 -16.80
CA LEU A 365 -7.89 11.21 -15.68
C LEU A 365 -9.25 10.65 -16.16
N PRO A 366 -9.94 9.79 -15.37
CA PRO A 366 -11.22 9.22 -15.78
C PRO A 366 -12.24 10.27 -16.23
N GLY A 367 -12.91 10.07 -17.36
CA GLY A 367 -13.80 11.08 -17.93
C GLY A 367 -14.97 11.42 -17.02
N TYR A 368 -15.52 10.41 -16.34
CA TYR A 368 -16.59 10.61 -15.35
C TYR A 368 -16.15 11.45 -14.15
N LEU A 369 -14.88 11.35 -13.73
CA LEU A 369 -14.32 12.14 -12.64
C LEU A 369 -14.32 13.63 -13.02
N ILE A 370 -13.83 13.96 -14.23
CA ILE A 370 -13.76 15.33 -14.74
C ILE A 370 -15.17 15.91 -14.94
N LYS A 371 -16.08 15.14 -15.52
CA LYS A 371 -17.48 15.56 -15.71
C LYS A 371 -18.19 15.89 -14.39
N ASN A 372 -17.78 15.28 -13.29
CA ASN A 372 -18.38 15.46 -11.96
C ASN A 372 -17.40 16.10 -10.97
N ALA A 373 -16.58 17.05 -11.47
CA ALA A 373 -15.50 17.66 -10.70
C ALA A 373 -15.96 18.26 -9.36
N ASP A 374 -17.14 18.87 -9.28
CA ASP A 374 -17.65 19.45 -8.03
C ASP A 374 -17.87 18.40 -6.93
N LYS A 375 -18.37 17.21 -7.31
CA LYS A 375 -18.61 16.10 -6.39
C LYS A 375 -17.29 15.46 -5.94
N TYR A 376 -16.35 15.33 -6.87
CA TYR A 376 -15.08 14.62 -6.66
C TYR A 376 -13.89 15.57 -6.52
N LYS A 377 -14.13 16.81 -6.13
CA LYS A 377 -13.11 17.87 -6.06
C LYS A 377 -11.91 17.48 -5.18
N TYR A 378 -12.14 16.65 -4.16
CA TYR A 378 -11.10 16.12 -3.26
C TYR A 378 -10.12 15.13 -3.93
N LEU A 379 -10.51 14.56 -5.07
CA LEU A 379 -9.67 13.64 -5.86
C LEU A 379 -8.86 14.38 -6.93
N LEU A 380 -9.19 15.63 -7.23
CA LEU A 380 -8.65 16.36 -8.38
C LEU A 380 -7.48 17.28 -7.97
N PRO A 381 -6.45 17.38 -8.83
CA PRO A 381 -5.32 18.31 -8.66
C PRO A 381 -5.73 19.76 -8.40
N GLY A 382 -4.91 20.46 -7.62
CA GLY A 382 -4.98 21.92 -7.48
C GLY A 382 -6.05 22.42 -6.51
N ASN A 383 -6.74 21.51 -5.82
CA ASN A 383 -7.71 21.86 -4.81
C ASN A 383 -7.08 21.77 -3.41
N TYR A 384 -7.05 22.90 -2.70
CA TYR A 384 -6.71 22.92 -1.28
C TYR A 384 -7.84 22.28 -0.46
N TYR A 385 -7.83 20.95 -0.33
CA TYR A 385 -8.79 20.22 0.48
C TYR A 385 -8.33 20.10 1.93
N LYS A 386 -9.13 20.68 2.84
CA LYS A 386 -9.14 20.23 4.23
C LYS A 386 -10.07 19.02 4.29
N TRP A 387 -9.53 17.82 4.45
CA TRP A 387 -10.35 16.65 4.69
C TRP A 387 -11.17 16.91 5.96
N GLN A 388 -12.47 16.66 5.91
CA GLN A 388 -13.36 17.03 7.01
C GLN A 388 -12.87 16.35 8.30
N PRO A 389 -12.47 17.11 9.34
CA PRO A 389 -12.16 16.52 10.63
C PRO A 389 -13.44 15.94 11.23
N ILE A 390 -13.27 15.03 12.19
CA ILE A 390 -14.34 14.41 12.96
C ILE A 390 -15.17 15.52 13.60
N LEU A 391 -16.35 15.81 13.05
CA LEU A 391 -17.45 16.26 13.89
C LEU A 391 -17.92 14.99 14.60
N GLU A 392 -17.71 14.92 15.91
CA GLU A 392 -18.45 13.98 16.74
C GLU A 392 -19.93 14.13 16.39
N TYR A 393 -20.56 13.02 16.02
CA TYR A 393 -21.98 12.97 15.73
C TYR A 393 -22.72 13.22 17.05
N ALA A 394 -22.96 14.49 17.39
CA ALA A 394 -24.11 14.85 18.20
C ALA A 394 -25.36 14.68 17.31
N PRO A 395 -26.47 14.11 17.81
CA PRO A 395 -27.65 13.89 17.00
C PRO A 395 -28.21 15.25 16.54
N GLU A 396 -28.24 15.45 15.23
CA GLU A 396 -28.65 16.69 14.58
C GLU A 396 -30.15 16.94 14.79
N LYS A 397 -30.48 18.01 15.52
CA LYS A 397 -31.79 18.68 15.37
C LYS A 397 -31.71 19.57 14.14
N LEU A 398 -32.66 19.37 13.24
CA LEU A 398 -32.94 20.21 12.08
C LEU A 398 -33.08 21.69 12.46
N THR A 399 -32.24 22.56 11.91
CA THR A 399 -32.61 23.93 11.45
C THR A 399 -31.52 24.54 10.57
N GLY A 400 -31.90 24.95 9.35
CA GLY A 400 -31.63 26.27 8.75
C GLY A 400 -30.20 26.80 8.59
N ALA A 401 -29.72 26.78 7.35
CA ALA A 401 -28.83 27.74 6.67
C ALA A 401 -27.94 28.70 7.51
N ALA A 402 -26.62 28.60 7.32
CA ALA A 402 -25.74 29.73 7.03
C ALA A 402 -24.35 29.22 6.56
N GLY A 403 -23.82 29.79 5.50
CA GLY A 403 -22.47 29.50 5.02
C GLY A 403 -21.40 29.93 6.03
N SER A 404 -20.30 29.20 6.09
CA SER A 404 -19.13 29.62 6.85
C SER A 404 -17.83 29.28 6.11
N HIS A 405 -17.06 30.34 5.87
CA HIS A 405 -15.72 30.37 5.29
C HIS A 405 -14.76 29.34 5.90
N MET A 406 -13.95 28.73 5.03
CA MET A 406 -12.97 27.70 5.36
C MET A 406 -11.55 28.29 5.39
N GLN A 407 -10.85 28.08 6.49
CA GLN A 407 -9.52 28.64 6.78
C GLN A 407 -8.39 27.65 6.40
N LEU A 408 -7.32 28.23 5.84
CA LEU A 408 -6.26 27.63 5.00
C LEU A 408 -5.24 26.72 5.71
N CYS A 409 -4.62 25.82 4.94
CA CYS A 409 -3.25 25.35 5.19
C CYS A 409 -2.27 26.45 4.72
N LEU A 410 -1.64 27.15 5.66
CA LEU A 410 -0.47 27.97 5.40
C LEU A 410 0.73 27.28 6.05
N VAL A 411 1.70 26.89 5.22
CA VAL A 411 3.05 26.60 5.71
C VAL A 411 3.72 27.97 5.83
N GLU A 412 3.83 28.50 7.04
CA GLU A 412 4.74 29.62 7.30
C GLU A 412 6.17 29.13 7.07
N LYS A 413 6.73 29.46 5.89
CA LYS A 413 8.17 29.69 5.77
C LYS A 413 8.48 30.96 6.54
N ILE A 414 8.89 30.86 7.80
CA ILE A 414 9.60 31.94 8.46
C ILE A 414 11.00 32.00 7.80
N SER A 415 11.12 32.79 6.74
CA SER A 415 12.41 33.26 6.25
C SER A 415 12.80 34.45 7.12
N LEU A 416 13.74 34.22 8.04
CA LEU A 416 14.48 35.30 8.69
C LEU A 416 15.37 35.98 7.64
N SER A 417 14.89 37.06 7.04
CA SER A 417 15.77 38.10 6.49
C SER A 417 15.07 39.45 6.49
N ALA A 418 15.10 40.08 7.66
CA ALA A 418 14.85 41.51 7.78
C ALA A 418 16.20 42.23 7.85
N THR A 419 16.69 42.75 6.72
CA THR A 419 17.43 44.02 6.74
C THR A 419 17.07 44.83 5.50
N ARG A 420 16.49 46.00 5.78
CA ARG A 420 16.17 47.12 4.89
C ARG A 420 17.29 47.43 3.90
N LEU A 421 16.93 47.85 2.69
CA LEU A 421 17.19 49.22 2.22
C LEU A 421 16.41 49.55 0.94
N SER A 422 15.70 50.67 1.06
CA SER A 422 15.04 51.48 0.04
C SER A 422 15.96 51.83 -1.14
N LEU A 423 15.40 51.87 -2.37
CA LEU A 423 15.62 52.85 -3.45
C LEU A 423 14.75 52.41 -4.66
N LYS A 424 13.61 53.09 -4.90
CA LYS A 424 13.37 54.13 -5.93
C LYS A 424 13.37 53.63 -7.38
N GLU A 425 12.16 53.68 -7.96
CA GLU A 425 11.78 54.12 -9.32
C GLU A 425 12.72 53.83 -10.50
N CYS A 426 12.29 52.92 -11.38
CA CYS A 426 11.97 53.16 -12.79
C CYS A 426 11.36 51.90 -13.41
#